data_AF-B2UJQ4-F1
#
_entry.id   AF-B2UJQ4-F1
#
_cell.length_a   1.000
_cell.length_b   1.000
_cell.length_c   1.000
_cell.angle_alpha   90.00
_cell.angle_beta   90.00
_cell.angle_gamma   90.00
#
_symmetry.space_group_name_H-M   'P 1'
#
loop_
_entity.id
_entity.type
_entity.pdbx_description
1 polymer ?
#
loop_
_entity_poly.entity_id
_entity_poly.type
_entity_poly.pdbx_seq_one_letter_code
_entity_poly.pdbx_strand_id
1 'polypeptide(L)'
;MIRSRCLTCTLWRLLLAAATATLAACATVTPGPFQITVRDTDDTVLEQFQFQAGSQDSLEIAIIGMCRVYPEATVIAEQLQTHERVQERCKRSFASMLTAP
;
A
#
# COMPACT_ATOMS: atom_id res chain seq x y z
N MET A 1 11.07 50.87 36.61
CA MET A 1 11.82 49.67 36.19
C MET A 1 10.90 48.46 36.23
N ILE A 2 10.93 47.67 35.16
CA ILE A 2 10.43 46.29 34.96
C ILE A 2 8.89 46.11 34.95
N ARG A 3 8.31 46.20 33.75
CA ARG A 3 7.00 45.64 33.38
C ARG A 3 7.18 44.14 33.08
N SER A 4 6.63 43.29 33.94
CA SER A 4 6.58 41.83 33.74
C SER A 4 5.52 41.51 32.67
N ARG A 5 5.93 40.84 31.58
CA ARG A 5 5.07 40.48 30.45
C ARG A 5 4.27 39.23 30.82
N CYS A 6 2.97 39.38 31.02
CA CYS A 6 2.06 38.26 31.30
C CYS A 6 1.94 37.38 30.04
N LEU A 7 2.44 36.16 30.15
CA LEU A 7 2.47 35.06 29.17
C LEU A 7 1.07 34.46 28.92
N THR A 8 0.06 35.30 28.65
CA THR A 8 -1.34 34.86 28.50
C THR A 8 -1.98 35.25 27.17
N CYS A 9 -1.29 35.97 26.28
CA CYS A 9 -1.82 36.30 24.95
C CYS A 9 -1.37 35.35 23.82
N THR A 10 -0.44 34.42 24.07
CA THR A 10 0.12 33.55 23.04
C THR A 10 -0.49 32.15 22.97
N LEU A 11 -1.32 31.73 23.93
CA LEU A 11 -1.91 30.38 23.92
C LEU A 11 -3.22 30.25 23.12
N TRP A 12 -3.90 31.35 22.78
CA TRP A 12 -5.22 31.27 22.13
C TRP A 12 -5.17 31.14 20.60
N ARG A 13 -4.01 31.37 19.97
CA ARG A 13 -3.88 31.33 18.49
C ARG A 13 -3.35 30.02 17.91
N LEU A 14 -3.03 29.04 18.74
CA LEU A 14 -2.49 27.74 18.30
C LEU A 14 -3.54 26.61 18.23
N LEU A 15 -4.80 26.89 18.57
CA LEU A 15 -5.87 25.89 18.59
C LEU A 15 -6.65 25.72 17.27
N LEU A 16 -6.30 26.44 16.19
CA LEU A 16 -7.12 26.47 14.96
C LEU A 16 -6.46 25.93 13.68
N ALA A 17 -5.28 25.30 13.73
CA ALA A 17 -4.55 24.95 12.51
C ALA A 17 -3.98 23.52 12.51
N ALA A 18 -4.82 22.50 12.71
CA ALA A 18 -4.46 21.11 12.36
C ALA A 18 -5.69 20.18 12.40
N ALA A 19 -6.73 20.50 11.62
CA ALA A 19 -7.78 19.52 11.33
C ALA A 19 -8.15 19.61 9.85
N THR A 20 -7.12 19.57 9.00
CA THR A 20 -7.29 19.40 7.56
C THR A 20 -6.52 18.18 7.12
N ALA A 21 -7.29 17.25 6.55
CA ALA A 21 -6.84 16.22 5.63
C ALA A 21 -5.95 15.11 6.20
N THR A 22 -6.61 14.11 6.80
CA THR A 22 -6.35 12.73 6.34
C THR A 22 -7.69 12.02 6.19
N LEU A 23 -8.37 12.27 5.08
CA LEU A 23 -9.02 11.16 4.37
C LEU A 23 -7.87 10.25 3.95
N ALA A 24 -7.35 9.46 4.90
CA ALA A 24 -6.64 8.26 4.55
C ALA A 24 -7.68 7.48 3.76
N ALA A 25 -7.55 7.48 2.44
CA ALA A 25 -8.25 6.53 1.62
C ALA A 25 -7.83 5.19 2.20
N CYS A 26 -8.71 4.59 3.00
CA CYS A 26 -8.66 3.16 3.24
C CYS A 26 -8.79 2.56 1.86
N ALA A 27 -7.67 2.36 1.17
CA ALA A 27 -7.53 1.47 0.04
C ALA A 27 -7.62 0.05 0.59
N THR A 28 -8.71 -0.22 1.32
CA THR A 28 -9.04 -1.53 1.85
C THR A 28 -9.48 -2.35 0.66
N VAL A 29 -8.53 -3.12 0.13
CA VAL A 29 -8.80 -4.14 -0.87
C VAL A 29 -9.98 -4.98 -0.39
N THR A 30 -11.02 -5.08 -1.21
CA THR A 30 -12.21 -5.83 -0.82
C THR A 30 -11.82 -7.31 -0.72
N PRO A 31 -12.15 -8.03 0.37
CA PRO A 31 -11.88 -9.45 0.47
C PRO A 31 -12.61 -10.23 -0.64
N GLY A 32 -11.98 -11.24 -1.22
CA GLY A 32 -12.61 -12.03 -2.27
C GLY A 32 -11.63 -12.73 -3.20
N PRO A 33 -12.15 -13.28 -4.32
CA PRO A 33 -11.33 -13.94 -5.32
C PRO A 33 -10.65 -12.91 -6.23
N PHE A 34 -9.33 -13.01 -6.33
CA PHE A 34 -8.48 -12.26 -7.25
C PHE A 34 -7.93 -13.19 -8.32
N GLN A 35 -7.92 -12.73 -9.56
CA GLN A 35 -7.15 -13.33 -10.64
C GLN A 35 -5.74 -12.76 -10.60
N ILE A 36 -4.78 -13.58 -10.17
CA ILE A 36 -3.35 -13.25 -10.24
C ILE A 36 -2.84 -13.62 -11.64
N THR A 37 -2.15 -12.70 -12.27
CA THR A 37 -1.50 -12.88 -13.57
C THR A 37 -0.06 -12.38 -13.46
N VAL A 38 0.89 -13.24 -13.76
CA VAL A 38 2.32 -12.95 -13.78
C VAL A 38 2.73 -12.76 -15.22
N ARG A 39 3.28 -11.60 -15.55
CA ARG A 39 3.74 -11.26 -16.90
C ARG A 39 5.23 -11.01 -16.89
N ASP A 40 5.93 -11.51 -17.90
CA ASP A 40 7.33 -11.16 -18.13
C ASP A 40 7.47 -9.70 -18.60
N THR A 41 8.70 -9.23 -18.73
CA THR A 41 9.08 -7.91 -19.27
C THR A 41 8.58 -7.67 -20.69
N ASP A 42 8.45 -8.73 -21.50
CA ASP A 42 7.87 -8.71 -22.85
C ASP A 42 6.34 -8.90 -22.86
N ASP A 43 5.66 -8.69 -21.72
CA ASP A 43 4.21 -8.84 -21.55
C ASP A 43 3.67 -10.27 -21.77
N THR A 44 4.57 -11.26 -21.85
CA THR A 44 4.22 -12.68 -21.97
C THR A 44 3.67 -13.20 -20.66
N VAL A 45 2.51 -13.86 -20.68
CA VAL A 45 1.93 -14.47 -19.47
C VAL A 45 2.76 -15.70 -19.08
N LEU A 46 3.39 -15.62 -17.92
CA LEU A 46 4.16 -16.72 -17.35
C LEU A 46 3.25 -17.64 -16.53
N GLU A 47 2.41 -17.05 -15.67
CA GLU A 47 1.46 -17.78 -14.83
C GLU A 47 0.17 -17.01 -14.64
N GLN A 48 -0.91 -17.76 -14.42
CA GLN A 48 -2.23 -17.21 -14.14
C GLN A 48 -3.01 -18.15 -13.23
N PHE A 49 -3.47 -17.66 -12.08
CA PHE A 49 -4.21 -18.44 -11.09
C PHE A 49 -5.15 -17.57 -10.26
N GLN A 50 -6.15 -18.19 -9.62
CA GLN A 50 -7.05 -17.49 -8.71
C GLN A 50 -6.53 -17.58 -7.28
N PHE A 51 -6.58 -16.46 -6.56
CA PHE A 51 -6.17 -16.34 -5.17
C PHE A 51 -7.30 -15.74 -4.34
N GLN A 52 -7.67 -16.41 -3.24
CA GLN A 52 -8.68 -15.91 -2.32
C GLN A 52 -8.00 -15.01 -1.27
N ALA A 53 -8.10 -13.70 -1.42
CA ALA A 53 -7.56 -12.76 -0.46
C ALA A 53 -8.58 -12.48 0.66
N GLY A 54 -8.19 -12.76 1.91
CA GLY A 54 -8.98 -12.41 3.09
C GLY A 54 -8.75 -10.98 3.57
N SER A 55 -7.66 -10.35 3.15
CA SER A 55 -7.25 -8.99 3.52
C SER A 55 -6.26 -8.43 2.48
N GLN A 56 -6.01 -7.12 2.55
CA GLN A 56 -4.96 -6.47 1.77
C GLN A 56 -3.58 -7.07 2.04
N ASP A 57 -3.21 -7.30 3.30
CA ASP A 57 -1.93 -7.93 3.66
C ASP A 57 -1.77 -9.32 3.04
N SER A 58 -2.86 -10.10 2.99
CA SER A 58 -2.83 -11.44 2.39
C SER A 58 -2.53 -11.37 0.90
N LEU A 59 -3.12 -10.39 0.21
CA LEU A 59 -2.87 -10.16 -1.21
C LEU A 59 -1.44 -9.67 -1.45
N GLU A 60 -0.96 -8.75 -0.62
CA GLU A 60 0.41 -8.22 -0.70
C GLU A 60 1.46 -9.32 -0.49
N ILE A 61 1.26 -10.18 0.51
CA ILE A 61 2.14 -11.34 0.76
C ILE A 61 2.18 -12.27 -0.45
N ALA A 62 1.03 -12.53 -1.09
CA ALA A 62 0.97 -13.36 -2.29
C ALA A 62 1.75 -12.71 -3.45
N ILE A 63 1.56 -11.41 -3.68
CA ILE A 63 2.27 -10.64 -4.71
C ILE A 63 3.79 -10.65 -4.45
N ILE A 64 4.22 -10.42 -3.21
CA ILE A 64 5.63 -10.48 -2.82
C ILE A 64 6.19 -11.89 -3.06
N GLY A 65 5.42 -12.93 -2.73
CA GLY A 65 5.78 -14.32 -3.02
C GLY A 65 6.02 -14.54 -4.51
N MET A 66 5.11 -14.06 -5.36
CA MET A 66 5.27 -14.11 -6.82
C MET A 66 6.51 -13.35 -7.29
N CYS A 67 6.77 -12.16 -6.75
CA CYS A 67 7.95 -11.38 -7.08
C CYS A 67 9.27 -12.01 -6.64
N ARG A 68 9.28 -12.92 -5.66
CA ARG A 68 10.48 -13.69 -5.32
C ARG A 68 10.76 -14.81 -6.33
N VAL A 69 9.71 -15.42 -6.89
CA VAL A 69 9.84 -16.47 -7.91
C VAL A 69 10.16 -15.85 -9.27
N TYR A 70 9.53 -14.73 -9.61
CA TYR A 70 9.68 -14.01 -10.88
C TYR A 70 10.19 -12.57 -10.64
N PRO A 71 11.50 -12.39 -10.41
CA PRO A 71 12.08 -11.13 -9.91
C PRO A 71 12.04 -9.95 -10.90
N GLU A 72 11.75 -10.22 -12.17
CA GLU A 72 11.65 -9.21 -13.24
C GLU A 72 10.25 -9.16 -13.87
N ALA A 73 9.29 -9.91 -13.31
CA ALA A 73 7.92 -9.93 -13.81
C ALA A 73 7.08 -8.75 -13.30
N THR A 74 5.95 -8.54 -13.97
CA THR A 74 4.85 -7.73 -13.48
C THR A 74 3.77 -8.66 -12.95
N VAL A 75 3.40 -8.52 -11.68
CA VAL A 75 2.31 -9.28 -11.06
C VAL A 75 1.09 -8.38 -11.04
N ILE A 76 -0.03 -8.92 -11.52
CA ILE A 76 -1.30 -8.21 -11.64
C ILE A 76 -2.34 -9.03 -10.90
N ALA A 77 -2.95 -8.44 -9.88
CA ALA A 77 -4.08 -8.99 -9.17
C ALA A 77 -5.34 -8.22 -9.55
N GLU A 78 -6.30 -8.90 -10.17
CA GLU A 78 -7.59 -8.31 -10.54
C GLU A 78 -8.71 -8.97 -9.74
N GLN A 79 -9.50 -8.19 -9.02
CA GLN A 79 -10.63 -8.69 -8.27
C GLN A 79 -11.77 -9.08 -9.21
N LEU A 80 -12.22 -10.33 -9.16
CA LEU A 80 -13.23 -10.84 -10.10
C LEU A 80 -14.63 -10.24 -9.93
N GLN A 81 -14.91 -9.61 -8.79
CA GLN A 81 -16.24 -9.07 -8.49
C GLN A 81 -16.33 -7.55 -8.72
N THR A 82 -15.31 -6.81 -8.27
CA THR A 82 -15.29 -5.35 -8.32
C THR A 82 -14.48 -4.82 -9.52
N HIS A 83 -13.71 -5.70 -10.19
CA HIS A 83 -12.67 -5.34 -11.16
C HIS A 83 -11.60 -4.38 -10.60
N GLU A 84 -11.43 -4.33 -9.29
CA GLU A 84 -10.34 -3.61 -8.66
C GLU A 84 -9.01 -4.27 -9.02
N ARG A 85 -8.05 -3.48 -9.48
CA ARG A 85 -6.79 -4.00 -10.02
C ARG A 85 -5.60 -3.44 -9.25
N VAL A 86 -4.81 -4.36 -8.72
CA VAL A 86 -3.51 -4.08 -8.10
C VAL A 86 -2.44 -4.58 -9.06
N GLN A 87 -1.51 -3.72 -9.43
CA GLN A 87 -0.41 -4.06 -10.32
C GLN A 87 0.90 -3.71 -9.64
N GLU A 88 1.77 -4.70 -9.49
CA GLU A 88 3.10 -4.53 -8.94
C GLU A 88 4.15 -4.96 -9.95
N ARG A 89 5.10 -4.08 -10.21
CA ARG A 89 6.29 -4.42 -10.99
C ARG A 89 7.32 -4.98 -10.04
N CYS A 90 7.59 -6.28 -10.14
CA CYS A 90 8.65 -6.90 -9.38
C CYS A 90 9.97 -6.24 -9.80
N LYS A 91 10.62 -5.61 -8.83
CA LYS A 91 12.05 -5.34 -8.91
C LYS A 91 12.73 -6.46 -8.15
N ARG A 92 13.98 -6.80 -8.51
CA ARG A 92 14.91 -7.49 -7.60
C ARG A 92 15.07 -6.64 -6.33
N SER A 93 14.10 -6.70 -5.44
CA SER A 93 14.10 -5.97 -4.19
C SER A 93 14.76 -6.86 -3.16
N PHE A 94 16.09 -6.78 -3.10
CA PHE A 94 16.89 -7.30 -1.98
C PHE A 94 16.58 -6.57 -0.65
N ALA A 95 15.62 -5.62 -0.63
CA ALA A 95 15.50 -4.62 0.42
C ALA A 95 14.35 -4.83 1.42
N SER A 96 13.44 -5.79 1.22
CA SER A 96 12.26 -5.94 2.11
C SER A 96 12.41 -6.99 3.23
N MET A 97 13.64 -7.41 3.57
CA MET A 97 13.87 -8.34 4.69
C MET A 97 14.27 -7.68 6.02
N LEU A 98 14.44 -6.35 6.09
CA LEU A 98 14.97 -5.71 7.29
C LEU A 98 14.28 -4.36 7.59
N THR A 99 13.03 -4.39 8.02
CA THR A 99 12.49 -3.32 8.87
C THR A 99 11.61 -3.92 9.96
N ALA A 100 12.26 -4.49 10.97
CA ALA A 100 11.67 -4.74 12.28
C ALA A 100 12.52 -3.99 13.32
N PRO A 101 12.03 -2.87 13.86
CA PRO A 101 12.31 -2.45 15.23
C PRO A 101 11.25 -2.97 16.19
#